data_AF-A0A917GUV2-F1
#
_entry.id   AF-A0A917GUV2-F1
#
_cell.length_a   1.000
_cell.length_b   1.000
_cell.length_c   1.000
_cell.angle_alpha   90.00
_cell.angle_beta   90.00
_cell.angle_gamma   90.00
#
_symmetry.space_group_name_H-M   'P 1'
#
loop_
_entity.id
_entity.type
_entity.pdbx_description
1 polymer ?
#
loop_
_entity_poly.entity_id
_entity_poly.type
_entity_poly.pdbx_seq_one_letter_code
_entity_poly.pdbx_strand_id
1 'polypeptide(L)'
;MYKLFKYVLFISLLTGNLTYGQEITLFQQFNGRYDYLAFGNTLNPAENNIERAFCNILPESQADLLLPTNTTIVAAYLYWAGSGEGDLNVNLNNTPIVADNTYLVEFNDQTYGNLTYFSCYADITDLITSTGNASYTLTNLDISETLASNLGYCGNRTNFAGWAVYVVFEDSQLPLNQVNLFQGLEIINRNVQEKTILLDNVNVLDNDGAKIGFLAWEGDSNLDYGESILINNNIISSPPLNPANNAFNGTNTFTNSSTFYNGDVDVYNIQNNIAIGDTSVEIKLTTGDYDIFGNFQADLIIINNIITVLNSQLPDATIQINNINLECGNRQVTIDYTVFNINSTDVLPANTPIAIYANNDLIATTYTTTQLNIGASENGQITVSIPDSLPADLIITMVVDDTGNGSGIITELNELNNEASQEIQLLEIPVNPLQPLLNCDEGFNSAYFDLYLSLDQIETNGMATSFYKTLEDLQSDTNEILNPSYYQNTTSPQTIYLKMENTPCYDIYYFDLTVENCPPIIPQVFTPNNDGYNDWFNIQGLYNIFENHKLLIYNRYGTLIFEGDNNNPWLGNSNKGLNNTGKNLPTGTYYYILNLNDSQYKTLTGWVYLNR
;
A
#
# COMPACT_ATOMS: atom_id res chain seq x y z
N MET A 1 -29.20 42.20 0.84
CA MET A 1 -28.30 42.32 -0.33
C MET A 1 -28.05 40.90 -0.81
N TYR A 2 -28.62 40.53 -1.96
CA TYR A 2 -28.74 39.15 -2.43
C TYR A 2 -27.37 38.51 -2.74
N LYS A 3 -27.12 37.30 -2.21
CA LYS A 3 -25.98 36.44 -2.59
C LYS A 3 -26.29 35.75 -3.92
N LEU A 4 -25.45 35.98 -4.91
CA LEU A 4 -25.52 35.35 -6.24
C LEU A 4 -24.87 33.97 -6.16
N PHE A 5 -25.66 32.90 -6.23
CA PHE A 5 -25.16 31.53 -6.43
C PHE A 5 -24.75 31.37 -7.90
N LYS A 6 -23.46 31.12 -8.17
CA LYS A 6 -22.98 30.66 -9.48
C LYS A 6 -23.14 29.14 -9.54
N TYR A 7 -24.07 28.66 -10.35
CA TYR A 7 -24.10 27.27 -10.79
C TYR A 7 -23.01 27.08 -11.85
N VAL A 8 -22.04 26.22 -11.57
CA VAL A 8 -21.07 25.74 -12.55
C VAL A 8 -21.72 24.55 -13.25
N LEU A 9 -22.06 24.73 -14.53
CA LEU A 9 -22.58 23.69 -15.40
C LEU A 9 -21.41 22.78 -15.80
N PHE A 10 -21.33 21.59 -15.23
CA PHE A 10 -20.36 20.56 -15.62
C PHE A 10 -20.89 19.89 -16.90
N ILE A 11 -20.40 20.32 -18.06
CA ILE A 11 -20.64 19.63 -19.33
C ILE A 11 -19.68 18.43 -19.34
N SER A 12 -20.18 17.24 -19.04
CA SER A 12 -19.45 16.01 -19.33
C SER A 12 -19.44 15.81 -20.85
N LEU A 13 -18.33 16.13 -21.50
CA LEU A 13 -18.05 15.59 -22.83
C LEU A 13 -17.81 14.09 -22.66
N LEU A 14 -18.86 13.29 -22.93
CA LEU A 14 -18.73 11.89 -23.33
C LEU A 14 -17.99 11.89 -24.66
N THR A 15 -16.67 11.77 -24.60
CA THR A 15 -15.87 11.38 -25.76
C THR A 15 -15.98 9.87 -25.83
N GLY A 16 -16.78 9.37 -26.78
CA GLY A 16 -16.69 7.96 -27.17
C GLY A 16 -15.30 7.75 -27.76
N ASN A 17 -14.47 6.97 -27.07
CA ASN A 17 -13.24 6.46 -27.64
C ASN A 17 -13.63 5.44 -28.71
N LEU A 18 -13.79 5.88 -29.96
CA LEU A 18 -13.74 4.98 -31.11
C LEU A 18 -12.28 4.58 -31.29
N THR A 19 -11.90 3.46 -30.67
CA THR A 19 -10.64 2.78 -30.91
C THR A 19 -10.84 1.82 -32.09
N TYR A 20 -9.99 1.92 -33.11
CA TYR A 20 -10.04 1.07 -34.29
C TYR A 20 -9.11 -0.13 -34.08
N GLY A 21 -9.67 -1.35 -34.15
CA GLY A 21 -8.95 -2.61 -33.93
C GLY A 21 -8.49 -2.76 -32.48
N GLN A 22 -9.15 -3.65 -31.73
CA GLN A 22 -8.75 -3.90 -30.34
C GLN A 22 -7.87 -5.14 -30.30
N GLU A 23 -6.62 -4.96 -29.89
CA GLU A 23 -5.65 -6.04 -29.77
C GLU A 23 -6.21 -7.17 -28.89
N ILE A 24 -5.95 -8.41 -29.31
CA ILE A 24 -6.30 -9.58 -28.51
C ILE A 24 -5.39 -9.59 -27.28
N THR A 25 -6.00 -9.40 -26.10
CA THR A 25 -5.28 -9.28 -24.82
C THR A 25 -5.88 -10.25 -23.79
N LEU A 26 -5.10 -10.59 -22.76
CA LEU A 26 -5.56 -11.48 -21.69
C LEU A 26 -6.80 -10.89 -21.02
N PHE A 27 -7.90 -11.63 -21.06
CA PHE A 27 -9.18 -11.22 -20.48
C PHE A 27 -9.43 -11.92 -19.14
N GLN A 28 -9.26 -13.24 -19.09
CA GLN A 28 -9.46 -14.05 -17.89
C GLN A 28 -8.41 -15.15 -17.79
N GLN A 29 -8.04 -15.47 -16.56
CA GLN A 29 -7.12 -16.56 -16.25
C GLN A 29 -7.71 -17.40 -15.11
N PHE A 30 -7.75 -18.72 -15.31
CA PHE A 30 -8.24 -19.69 -14.33
C PHE A 30 -7.11 -20.66 -13.98
N ASN A 31 -6.71 -20.69 -12.71
CA ASN A 31 -5.63 -21.55 -12.21
C ASN A 31 -6.22 -22.68 -11.34
N GLY A 32 -6.08 -23.93 -11.77
CA GLY A 32 -6.74 -25.03 -11.08
C GLY A 32 -6.88 -26.27 -11.96
N ARG A 33 -8.01 -26.97 -11.88
CA ARG A 33 -8.28 -28.16 -12.71
C ARG A 33 -9.40 -27.83 -13.68
N TYR A 34 -9.10 -26.95 -14.62
CA TYR A 34 -10.10 -26.37 -15.50
C TYR A 34 -9.94 -26.85 -16.93
N ASP A 35 -11.05 -26.91 -17.64
CA ASP A 35 -11.06 -27.02 -19.09
C ASP A 35 -12.21 -26.16 -19.63
N TYR A 36 -12.30 -26.05 -20.94
CA TYR A 36 -13.35 -25.31 -21.61
C TYR A 36 -13.99 -26.12 -22.73
N LEU A 37 -15.25 -25.77 -23.01
CA LEU A 37 -15.99 -26.14 -24.20
C LEU A 37 -16.56 -24.87 -24.83
N ALA A 38 -16.77 -24.87 -26.13
CA ALA A 38 -17.52 -23.83 -26.80
C ALA A 38 -18.68 -24.40 -27.61
N PHE A 39 -19.76 -23.65 -27.72
CA PHE A 39 -20.90 -23.99 -28.57
C PHE A 39 -21.46 -22.70 -29.17
N GLY A 40 -22.14 -22.79 -30.30
CA GLY A 40 -22.64 -21.61 -31.00
C GLY A 40 -23.25 -21.97 -32.33
N ASN A 41 -23.90 -21.01 -32.96
CA ASN A 41 -24.37 -21.19 -34.33
C ASN A 41 -24.28 -19.90 -35.16
N THR A 42 -24.22 -20.06 -36.47
CA THR A 42 -24.32 -18.95 -37.43
C THR A 42 -25.78 -18.56 -37.63
N LEU A 43 -26.03 -17.31 -38.03
CA LEU A 43 -27.31 -16.87 -38.58
C LEU A 43 -27.27 -16.79 -40.10
N ASN A 44 -26.14 -17.15 -40.73
CA ASN A 44 -26.07 -17.25 -42.18
C ASN A 44 -26.82 -18.52 -42.64
N PRO A 45 -27.74 -18.42 -43.63
CA PRO A 45 -28.46 -19.59 -44.15
C PRO A 45 -27.57 -20.55 -44.97
N ALA A 46 -26.43 -20.06 -45.47
CA ALA A 46 -25.43 -20.78 -46.24
C ALA A 46 -24.09 -20.01 -46.19
N GLU A 47 -23.01 -20.61 -46.68
CA GLU A 47 -21.72 -19.93 -46.86
C GLU A 47 -21.80 -18.88 -47.98
N ASN A 48 -21.41 -17.64 -47.69
CA ASN A 48 -21.61 -16.48 -48.56
C ASN A 48 -20.79 -16.56 -49.88
N ASN A 49 -19.67 -17.28 -49.94
CA ASN A 49 -18.89 -17.49 -51.16
C ASN A 49 -19.39 -18.62 -52.07
N ILE A 50 -20.18 -19.55 -51.51
CA ILE A 50 -20.83 -20.65 -52.22
C ILE A 50 -22.21 -20.22 -52.73
N GLU A 51 -23.10 -19.79 -51.83
CA GLU A 51 -24.46 -19.37 -52.16
C GLU A 51 -24.55 -17.84 -52.19
N ARG A 52 -24.42 -17.28 -53.39
CA ARG A 52 -24.20 -15.84 -53.59
C ARG A 52 -25.48 -15.02 -53.70
N ALA A 53 -26.65 -15.65 -53.56
CA ALA A 53 -27.93 -14.99 -53.79
C ALA A 53 -28.58 -14.39 -52.53
N PHE A 54 -28.14 -14.80 -51.33
CA PHE A 54 -28.70 -14.27 -50.08
C PHE A 54 -27.93 -13.03 -49.62
N CYS A 55 -28.67 -12.10 -49.01
CA CYS A 55 -28.11 -10.89 -48.40
C CYS A 55 -28.97 -10.53 -47.17
N ASN A 56 -29.22 -11.55 -46.37
CA ASN A 56 -30.07 -11.52 -45.20
C ASN A 56 -29.63 -12.63 -44.25
N ILE A 57 -29.86 -12.42 -42.95
CA ILE A 57 -29.59 -13.41 -41.91
C ILE A 57 -30.89 -14.11 -41.49
N LEU A 58 -30.75 -15.27 -40.86
CA LEU A 58 -31.83 -15.97 -40.16
C LEU A 58 -32.24 -15.14 -38.93
N PRO A 59 -33.53 -15.15 -38.54
CA PRO A 59 -33.99 -14.42 -37.35
C PRO A 59 -33.56 -15.08 -36.03
N GLU A 60 -33.18 -16.36 -36.08
CA GLU A 60 -32.71 -17.13 -34.93
C GLU A 60 -31.82 -18.29 -35.38
N SER A 61 -30.96 -18.74 -34.47
CA SER A 61 -30.21 -19.99 -34.60
C SER A 61 -30.00 -20.64 -33.24
N GLN A 62 -29.72 -21.94 -33.24
CA GLN A 62 -29.71 -22.76 -32.03
C GLN A 62 -28.47 -23.64 -31.96
N ALA A 63 -27.92 -23.81 -30.76
CA ALA A 63 -26.84 -24.74 -30.48
C ALA A 63 -27.02 -25.42 -29.11
N ASP A 64 -26.53 -26.65 -29.00
CA ASP A 64 -26.65 -27.45 -27.78
C ASP A 64 -25.38 -27.35 -26.93
N LEU A 65 -25.55 -27.13 -25.63
CA LEU A 65 -24.49 -27.28 -24.64
C LEU A 65 -24.47 -28.71 -24.10
N LEU A 66 -23.34 -29.38 -24.25
CA LEU A 66 -23.11 -30.75 -23.78
C LEU A 66 -21.85 -30.82 -22.91
N LEU A 67 -21.95 -30.38 -21.65
CA LEU A 67 -20.88 -30.51 -20.67
C LEU A 67 -20.71 -31.97 -20.22
N PRO A 68 -19.46 -32.40 -19.93
CA PRO A 68 -19.19 -33.70 -19.32
C PRO A 68 -19.93 -33.88 -17.98
N THR A 69 -20.15 -35.12 -17.58
CA THR A 69 -20.74 -35.42 -16.26
C THR A 69 -19.77 -35.08 -15.13
N ASN A 70 -20.28 -34.55 -14.01
CA ASN A 70 -19.50 -34.20 -12.81
C ASN A 70 -18.55 -33.00 -12.95
N THR A 71 -18.82 -32.09 -13.89
CA THR A 71 -18.11 -30.81 -13.99
C THR A 71 -18.87 -29.71 -13.26
N THR A 72 -18.14 -28.71 -12.75
CA THR A 72 -18.73 -27.49 -12.17
C THR A 72 -18.48 -26.32 -13.11
N ILE A 73 -19.53 -25.58 -13.51
CA ILE A 73 -19.34 -24.37 -14.34
C ILE A 73 -18.68 -23.28 -13.48
N VAL A 74 -17.62 -22.68 -14.01
CA VAL A 74 -16.85 -21.62 -13.35
C VAL A 74 -17.17 -20.27 -14.01
N ALA A 75 -17.22 -20.24 -15.33
CA ALA A 75 -17.53 -19.05 -16.11
C ALA A 75 -18.20 -19.41 -17.43
N ALA A 76 -19.05 -18.51 -17.94
CA ALA A 76 -19.58 -18.63 -19.29
C ALA A 76 -19.75 -17.26 -19.96
N TYR A 77 -19.26 -17.15 -21.19
CA TYR A 77 -19.12 -15.88 -21.92
C TYR A 77 -19.78 -15.99 -23.29
N LEU A 78 -20.80 -15.16 -23.53
CA LEU A 78 -21.49 -15.07 -24.81
C LEU A 78 -20.80 -14.03 -25.70
N TYR A 79 -20.50 -14.44 -26.92
CA TYR A 79 -20.01 -13.61 -28.01
C TYR A 79 -21.03 -13.62 -29.14
N TRP A 80 -21.32 -12.45 -29.70
CA TRP A 80 -22.06 -12.36 -30.96
C TRP A 80 -21.48 -11.25 -31.82
N ALA A 81 -21.50 -11.46 -33.13
CA ALA A 81 -20.83 -10.59 -34.08
C ALA A 81 -21.59 -10.55 -35.39
N GLY A 82 -21.25 -9.56 -36.22
CA GLY A 82 -21.78 -9.45 -37.56
C GLY A 82 -21.28 -8.23 -38.32
N SER A 83 -21.84 -8.04 -39.52
CA SER A 83 -21.59 -6.87 -40.36
C SER A 83 -22.20 -5.60 -39.77
N GLY A 84 -21.46 -4.48 -39.83
CA GLY A 84 -21.89 -3.15 -39.38
C GLY A 84 -21.29 -2.71 -38.06
N GLU A 85 -21.87 -1.64 -37.50
CA GLU A 85 -21.49 -1.08 -36.18
C GLU A 85 -22.16 -1.83 -35.02
N GLY A 86 -23.14 -2.68 -35.33
CA GLY A 86 -23.63 -3.73 -34.45
C GLY A 86 -24.96 -3.53 -33.75
N ASP A 87 -25.45 -4.65 -33.23
CA ASP A 87 -26.60 -4.73 -32.34
C ASP A 87 -26.09 -5.11 -30.94
N LEU A 88 -26.34 -4.23 -29.97
CA LEU A 88 -25.87 -4.40 -28.59
C LEU A 88 -26.82 -5.25 -27.74
N ASN A 89 -27.96 -5.66 -28.29
CA ASN A 89 -28.99 -6.38 -27.55
C ASN A 89 -29.40 -7.63 -28.30
N VAL A 90 -29.31 -8.78 -27.64
CA VAL A 90 -29.79 -10.06 -28.17
C VAL A 90 -30.63 -10.76 -27.12
N ASN A 91 -31.32 -11.82 -27.50
CA ASN A 91 -31.95 -12.72 -26.55
C ASN A 91 -31.29 -14.08 -26.62
N LEU A 92 -31.00 -14.69 -25.47
CA LEU A 92 -30.62 -16.10 -25.37
C LEU A 92 -31.69 -16.85 -24.58
N ASN A 93 -32.36 -17.82 -25.21
CA ASN A 93 -33.51 -18.54 -24.62
C ASN A 93 -34.62 -17.62 -24.10
N ASN A 94 -34.89 -16.52 -24.83
CA ASN A 94 -35.83 -15.44 -24.47
C ASN A 94 -35.41 -14.57 -23.27
N THR A 95 -34.22 -14.78 -22.69
CA THR A 95 -33.64 -13.86 -21.72
C THR A 95 -32.92 -12.74 -22.48
N PRO A 96 -33.29 -11.46 -22.28
CA PRO A 96 -32.56 -10.34 -22.87
C PRO A 96 -31.14 -10.25 -22.32
N ILE A 97 -30.17 -10.14 -23.22
CA ILE A 97 -28.75 -9.95 -22.95
C ILE A 97 -28.31 -8.63 -23.60
N VAL A 98 -27.62 -7.81 -22.81
CA VAL A 98 -27.02 -6.56 -23.28
C VAL A 98 -25.51 -6.75 -23.27
N ALA A 99 -24.82 -6.24 -24.29
CA ALA A 99 -23.37 -6.30 -24.34
C ALA A 99 -22.74 -5.58 -23.14
N ASP A 100 -21.83 -6.26 -22.45
CA ASP A 100 -20.94 -5.66 -21.46
C ASP A 100 -19.84 -4.84 -22.15
N ASN A 101 -19.41 -5.30 -23.33
CA ASN A 101 -18.44 -4.58 -24.17
C ASN A 101 -18.66 -4.86 -25.66
N THR A 102 -18.16 -3.93 -26.49
CA THR A 102 -18.25 -4.00 -27.96
C THR A 102 -16.91 -3.66 -28.59
N TYR A 103 -16.59 -4.42 -29.62
CA TYR A 103 -15.38 -4.37 -30.40
C TYR A 103 -15.73 -4.04 -31.85
N LEU A 104 -14.90 -3.24 -32.53
CA LEU A 104 -15.08 -2.87 -33.92
C LEU A 104 -13.77 -3.07 -34.69
N VAL A 105 -13.89 -3.57 -35.92
CA VAL A 105 -12.78 -3.66 -36.87
C VAL A 105 -13.25 -3.25 -38.26
N GLU A 106 -12.32 -2.75 -39.08
CA GLU A 106 -12.63 -2.31 -40.44
C GLU A 106 -11.82 -3.08 -41.48
N PHE A 107 -12.51 -3.51 -42.53
CA PHE A 107 -11.90 -3.99 -43.76
C PHE A 107 -11.95 -2.87 -44.81
N ASN A 108 -10.79 -2.42 -45.28
CA ASN A 108 -10.71 -1.48 -46.40
C ASN A 108 -10.78 -2.26 -47.73
N ASP A 109 -11.99 -2.34 -48.29
CA ASP A 109 -12.19 -2.92 -49.60
C ASP A 109 -11.89 -1.90 -50.71
N GLN A 110 -11.25 -2.36 -51.79
CA GLN A 110 -10.86 -1.50 -52.90
C GLN A 110 -12.06 -0.98 -53.70
N THR A 111 -13.17 -1.71 -53.73
CA THR A 111 -14.37 -1.40 -54.52
C THR A 111 -15.45 -0.73 -53.68
N TYR A 112 -15.64 -1.21 -52.45
CA TYR A 112 -16.75 -0.84 -51.58
C TYR A 112 -16.36 0.10 -50.43
N GLY A 113 -15.08 0.42 -50.28
CA GLY A 113 -14.59 1.28 -49.21
C GLY A 113 -14.47 0.57 -47.87
N ASN A 114 -14.56 1.30 -46.76
CA ASN A 114 -14.48 0.71 -45.43
C ASN A 114 -15.77 -0.05 -45.10
N LEU A 115 -15.61 -1.33 -44.77
CA LEU A 115 -16.64 -2.21 -44.24
C LEU A 115 -16.33 -2.49 -42.77
N THR A 116 -17.23 -2.10 -41.88
CA THR A 116 -17.07 -2.24 -40.42
C THR A 116 -17.72 -3.54 -39.96
N TYR A 117 -17.10 -4.20 -38.99
CA TYR A 117 -17.63 -5.40 -38.34
C TYR A 117 -17.57 -5.21 -36.84
N PHE A 118 -18.56 -5.76 -36.14
CA PHE A 118 -18.63 -5.68 -34.69
C PHE A 118 -18.57 -7.05 -34.06
N SER A 119 -18.13 -7.06 -32.82
CA SER A 119 -18.32 -8.16 -31.88
C SER A 119 -18.75 -7.59 -30.54
N CYS A 120 -19.66 -8.29 -29.89
CA CYS A 120 -20.15 -8.00 -28.56
C CYS A 120 -19.83 -9.17 -27.64
N TYR A 121 -19.66 -8.84 -26.35
CA TYR A 121 -19.42 -9.79 -25.28
C TYR A 121 -20.40 -9.55 -24.14
N ALA A 122 -20.86 -10.61 -23.48
CA ALA A 122 -21.56 -10.54 -22.20
C ALA A 122 -21.23 -11.73 -21.29
N ASP A 123 -21.08 -11.48 -19.99
CA ASP A 123 -21.02 -12.54 -18.98
C ASP A 123 -22.42 -13.13 -18.76
N ILE A 124 -22.56 -14.43 -19.05
CA ILE A 124 -23.80 -15.18 -18.90
C ILE A 124 -23.64 -16.38 -17.95
N THR A 125 -22.63 -16.33 -17.07
CA THR A 125 -22.28 -17.42 -16.14
C THR A 125 -23.49 -17.89 -15.35
N ASP A 126 -24.28 -16.97 -14.79
CA ASP A 126 -25.48 -17.31 -14.02
C ASP A 126 -26.57 -18.00 -14.87
N LEU A 127 -26.73 -17.57 -16.12
CA LEU A 127 -27.73 -18.15 -17.04
C LEU A 127 -27.32 -19.58 -17.44
N ILE A 128 -26.05 -19.81 -17.74
CA ILE A 128 -25.55 -21.14 -18.10
C ILE A 128 -25.53 -22.06 -16.88
N THR A 129 -25.13 -21.57 -15.70
CA THR A 129 -25.12 -22.35 -14.45
C THR A 129 -26.53 -22.78 -14.05
N SER A 130 -27.52 -21.89 -14.17
CA SER A 130 -28.91 -22.20 -13.81
C SER A 130 -29.61 -23.13 -14.79
N THR A 131 -29.27 -23.06 -16.08
CA THR A 131 -29.93 -23.84 -17.14
C THR A 131 -29.23 -25.20 -17.36
N GLY A 132 -27.90 -25.24 -17.32
CA GLY A 132 -27.08 -26.42 -17.56
C GLY A 132 -27.15 -26.93 -19.01
N ASN A 133 -26.92 -28.23 -19.22
CA ASN A 133 -27.00 -28.84 -20.53
C ASN A 133 -28.42 -28.71 -21.12
N ALA A 134 -28.53 -27.91 -22.18
CA ALA A 134 -29.78 -27.60 -22.86
C ALA A 134 -29.49 -27.12 -24.28
N SER A 135 -30.57 -26.91 -25.04
CA SER A 135 -30.51 -26.19 -26.30
C SER A 135 -30.67 -24.69 -26.04
N TYR A 136 -29.79 -23.91 -26.65
CA TYR A 136 -29.77 -22.46 -26.52
C TYR A 136 -30.06 -21.82 -27.87
N THR A 137 -31.11 -21.02 -27.93
CA THR A 137 -31.51 -20.28 -29.13
C THR A 137 -31.20 -18.80 -28.95
N LEU A 138 -30.39 -18.26 -29.86
CA LEU A 138 -30.15 -16.82 -29.96
C LEU A 138 -31.16 -16.21 -30.94
N THR A 139 -31.80 -15.11 -30.51
CA THR A 139 -32.75 -14.34 -31.31
C THR A 139 -32.49 -12.85 -31.19
N ASN A 140 -33.14 -12.06 -32.05
CA ASN A 140 -33.10 -10.58 -32.05
C ASN A 140 -31.75 -9.94 -32.41
N LEU A 141 -30.78 -10.68 -32.94
CA LEU A 141 -29.62 -10.08 -33.57
C LEU A 141 -30.02 -9.53 -34.95
N ASP A 142 -30.13 -8.22 -35.10
CA ASP A 142 -30.60 -7.58 -36.34
C ASP A 142 -29.54 -6.70 -37.00
N ILE A 143 -29.05 -7.13 -38.16
CA ILE A 143 -28.16 -6.35 -39.05
C ILE A 143 -28.81 -6.01 -40.40
N SER A 144 -30.13 -6.16 -40.52
CA SER A 144 -30.84 -6.02 -41.79
C SER A 144 -30.74 -4.62 -42.41
N GLU A 145 -30.78 -3.57 -41.58
CA GLU A 145 -30.56 -2.18 -42.03
C GLU A 145 -29.15 -1.98 -42.58
N THR A 146 -28.13 -2.56 -41.92
CA THR A 146 -26.74 -2.51 -42.39
C THR A 146 -26.59 -3.17 -43.76
N LEU A 147 -27.11 -4.39 -43.92
CA LEU A 147 -27.01 -5.12 -45.19
C LEU A 147 -27.79 -4.42 -46.32
N ALA A 148 -28.91 -3.75 -46.00
CA ALA A 148 -29.69 -2.99 -46.98
C ALA A 148 -29.05 -1.65 -47.37
N SER A 149 -28.37 -0.97 -46.44
CA SER A 149 -27.79 0.36 -46.64
C SER A 149 -26.39 0.32 -47.25
N ASN A 150 -25.62 -0.74 -47.00
CA ASN A 150 -24.28 -0.93 -47.54
C ASN A 150 -24.19 -2.23 -48.36
N LEU A 151 -24.26 -2.08 -49.67
CA LEU A 151 -24.15 -3.20 -50.62
C LEU A 151 -22.77 -3.86 -50.64
N GLY A 152 -21.77 -3.30 -49.96
CA GLY A 152 -20.41 -3.81 -49.93
C GLY A 152 -20.26 -5.15 -49.22
N TYR A 153 -21.00 -5.38 -48.14
CA TYR A 153 -20.95 -6.66 -47.40
C TYR A 153 -21.37 -7.82 -48.29
N CYS A 154 -22.53 -7.73 -48.94
CA CYS A 154 -22.99 -8.79 -49.85
C CYS A 154 -22.27 -8.77 -51.21
N GLY A 155 -21.83 -7.60 -51.67
CA GLY A 155 -21.07 -7.45 -52.92
C GLY A 155 -19.70 -8.11 -52.85
N ASN A 156 -19.03 -8.00 -51.70
CA ASN A 156 -17.76 -8.65 -51.43
C ASN A 156 -17.91 -10.05 -50.79
N ARG A 157 -19.13 -10.46 -50.44
CA ARG A 157 -19.45 -11.73 -49.77
C ARG A 157 -18.71 -11.87 -48.45
N THR A 158 -18.89 -10.85 -47.63
CA THR A 158 -18.38 -10.74 -46.27
C THR A 158 -19.53 -10.33 -45.35
N ASN A 159 -20.75 -10.77 -45.70
CA ASN A 159 -21.92 -10.59 -44.87
C ASN A 159 -22.04 -11.78 -43.92
N PHE A 160 -22.05 -11.51 -42.62
CA PHE A 160 -22.25 -12.53 -41.61
C PHE A 160 -22.98 -12.01 -40.37
N ALA A 161 -23.60 -12.94 -39.65
CA ALA A 161 -23.91 -12.78 -38.24
C ALA A 161 -23.85 -14.15 -37.54
N GLY A 162 -23.36 -14.18 -36.32
CA GLY A 162 -23.22 -15.43 -35.57
C GLY A 162 -23.03 -15.20 -34.09
N TRP A 163 -23.06 -16.29 -33.33
CA TRP A 163 -22.83 -16.28 -31.90
C TRP A 163 -22.15 -17.55 -31.42
N ALA A 164 -21.40 -17.43 -30.34
CA ALA A 164 -20.75 -18.53 -29.65
C ALA A 164 -20.66 -18.25 -28.15
N VAL A 165 -20.60 -19.31 -27.35
CA VAL A 165 -20.43 -19.25 -25.91
C VAL A 165 -19.23 -20.11 -25.54
N TYR A 166 -18.26 -19.52 -24.83
CA TYR A 166 -17.24 -20.29 -24.13
C TYR A 166 -17.71 -20.59 -22.72
N VAL A 167 -17.61 -21.86 -22.31
CA VAL A 167 -17.92 -22.33 -20.96
C VAL A 167 -16.66 -22.91 -20.36
N VAL A 168 -16.15 -22.28 -19.31
CA VAL A 168 -15.04 -22.80 -18.50
C VAL A 168 -15.62 -23.57 -17.34
N PHE A 169 -15.12 -24.79 -17.12
CA PHE A 169 -15.59 -25.68 -16.09
C PHE A 169 -14.44 -26.34 -15.32
N GLU A 170 -14.70 -26.67 -14.07
CA GLU A 170 -13.80 -27.44 -13.21
C GLU A 170 -14.11 -28.94 -13.30
N ASP A 171 -13.08 -29.76 -13.41
CA ASP A 171 -13.15 -31.21 -13.25
C ASP A 171 -11.98 -31.72 -12.42
N SER A 172 -12.30 -32.34 -11.27
CA SER A 172 -11.33 -32.94 -10.35
C SER A 172 -10.36 -33.96 -10.97
N GLN A 173 -10.71 -34.54 -12.13
CA GLN A 173 -9.89 -35.53 -12.84
C GLN A 173 -8.85 -34.91 -13.79
N LEU A 174 -8.97 -33.61 -14.09
CA LEU A 174 -8.00 -32.91 -14.94
C LEU A 174 -6.69 -32.66 -14.18
N PRO A 175 -5.54 -32.58 -14.88
CA PRO A 175 -4.30 -32.09 -14.28
C PRO A 175 -4.47 -30.65 -13.77
N LEU A 176 -3.58 -30.23 -12.86
CA LEU A 176 -3.48 -28.81 -12.53
C LEU A 176 -2.95 -28.08 -13.76
N ASN A 177 -3.68 -27.05 -14.16
CA ASN A 177 -3.45 -26.31 -15.39
C ASN A 177 -3.88 -24.86 -15.23
N GLN A 178 -3.62 -24.12 -16.31
CA GLN A 178 -4.02 -22.75 -16.49
C GLN A 178 -4.88 -22.67 -17.75
N VAL A 179 -6.07 -22.08 -17.62
CA VAL A 179 -6.92 -21.71 -18.76
C VAL A 179 -6.85 -20.20 -18.92
N ASN A 180 -6.35 -19.73 -20.06
CA ASN A 180 -6.27 -18.31 -20.38
C ASN A 180 -7.22 -18.00 -21.52
N LEU A 181 -8.16 -17.08 -21.31
CA LEU A 181 -9.03 -16.54 -22.34
C LEU A 181 -8.55 -15.15 -22.70
N PHE A 182 -8.24 -14.96 -23.98
CA PHE A 182 -7.86 -13.70 -24.58
C PHE A 182 -9.01 -13.18 -25.43
N GLN A 183 -9.26 -11.88 -25.38
CA GLN A 183 -10.39 -11.24 -26.05
C GLN A 183 -9.94 -9.98 -26.79
N GLY A 184 -10.55 -9.74 -27.95
CA GLY A 184 -10.32 -8.56 -28.78
C GLY A 184 -11.16 -8.62 -30.06
N LEU A 185 -10.73 -7.90 -31.08
CA LEU A 185 -11.24 -8.09 -32.44
C LEU A 185 -10.19 -7.62 -33.45
N GLU A 186 -9.55 -8.57 -34.11
CA GLU A 186 -8.47 -8.33 -35.07
C GLU A 186 -8.77 -8.98 -36.41
N ILE A 187 -8.24 -8.40 -37.48
CA ILE A 187 -8.57 -8.79 -38.85
C ILE A 187 -7.33 -9.14 -39.66
N ILE A 188 -7.42 -10.22 -40.42
CA ILE A 188 -6.43 -10.69 -41.39
C ILE A 188 -7.16 -10.82 -42.71
N ASN A 189 -6.57 -10.29 -43.78
CA ASN A 189 -7.20 -10.23 -45.08
C ASN A 189 -6.19 -10.01 -46.20
N ARG A 190 -6.69 -9.78 -47.42
CA ARG A 190 -5.85 -9.48 -48.59
C ARG A 190 -4.84 -8.34 -48.41
N ASN A 191 -5.15 -7.35 -47.57
CA ASN A 191 -4.30 -6.19 -47.28
C ASN A 191 -3.31 -6.48 -46.13
N VAL A 192 -3.67 -7.35 -45.19
CA VAL A 192 -2.88 -7.76 -44.02
C VAL A 192 -2.88 -9.28 -43.96
N GLN A 193 -1.89 -9.90 -44.56
CA GLN A 193 -1.87 -11.34 -44.87
C GLN A 193 -1.37 -12.21 -43.71
N GLU A 194 -0.83 -11.58 -42.68
CA GLU A 194 -0.22 -12.26 -41.55
C GLU A 194 -0.53 -11.50 -40.27
N LYS A 195 -0.80 -12.25 -39.20
CA LYS A 195 -0.88 -11.73 -37.85
C LYS A 195 -0.14 -12.64 -36.89
N THR A 196 0.65 -12.04 -36.02
CA THR A 196 1.32 -12.74 -34.92
C THR A 196 0.75 -12.24 -33.61
N ILE A 197 0.41 -13.18 -32.73
CA ILE A 197 -0.06 -12.97 -31.37
C ILE A 197 0.93 -13.71 -30.47
N LEU A 198 1.49 -13.00 -29.50
CA LEU A 198 2.44 -13.56 -28.55
C LEU A 198 1.72 -13.80 -27.22
N LEU A 199 1.74 -15.04 -26.75
CA LEU A 199 1.32 -15.38 -25.40
C LEU A 199 2.55 -15.29 -24.50
N ASP A 200 2.69 -14.21 -23.75
CA ASP A 200 3.75 -14.02 -22.76
C ASP A 200 3.37 -14.63 -21.39
N ASN A 201 4.36 -14.76 -20.49
CA ASN A 201 4.20 -15.29 -19.14
C ASN A 201 3.63 -16.71 -19.09
N VAL A 202 3.95 -17.51 -20.10
CA VAL A 202 3.72 -18.94 -20.06
C VAL A 202 4.87 -19.58 -19.27
N ASN A 203 4.64 -20.70 -18.59
CA ASN A 203 5.72 -21.59 -18.16
C ASN A 203 5.29 -23.02 -18.38
N VAL A 204 5.59 -23.56 -19.56
CA VAL A 204 5.18 -24.93 -19.92
C VAL A 204 6.04 -25.91 -19.12
N LEU A 205 5.46 -26.60 -18.14
CA LEU A 205 6.18 -27.66 -17.40
C LEU A 205 5.88 -29.06 -17.95
N ASP A 206 4.69 -29.23 -18.51
CA ASP A 206 4.31 -30.36 -19.34
C ASP A 206 3.43 -29.85 -20.48
N ASN A 207 3.47 -30.54 -21.61
CA ASN A 207 2.66 -30.23 -22.77
C ASN A 207 1.46 -31.18 -22.92
N ASP A 208 1.31 -32.19 -22.05
CA ASP A 208 0.22 -33.17 -22.14
C ASP A 208 -1.18 -32.54 -22.08
N GLY A 209 -2.01 -32.80 -23.09
CA GLY A 209 -3.35 -32.23 -23.17
C GLY A 209 -3.40 -30.72 -23.47
N ALA A 210 -2.27 -30.08 -23.76
CA ALA A 210 -2.25 -28.67 -24.15
C ALA A 210 -3.03 -28.43 -25.44
N LYS A 211 -3.92 -27.43 -25.43
CA LYS A 211 -4.77 -27.10 -26.56
C LYS A 211 -5.01 -25.60 -26.66
N ILE A 212 -5.36 -25.17 -27.87
CA ILE A 212 -5.74 -23.80 -28.19
C ILE A 212 -7.06 -23.79 -28.95
N GLY A 213 -7.94 -22.86 -28.64
CA GLY A 213 -9.19 -22.63 -29.33
C GLY A 213 -9.28 -21.24 -29.90
N PHE A 214 -10.04 -21.10 -30.99
CA PHE A 214 -10.27 -19.85 -31.69
C PHE A 214 -11.77 -19.64 -31.89
N LEU A 215 -12.25 -18.42 -31.62
CA LEU A 215 -13.44 -17.89 -32.28
C LEU A 215 -13.00 -16.94 -33.37
N ALA A 216 -13.29 -17.30 -34.60
CA ALA A 216 -13.14 -16.44 -35.75
C ALA A 216 -14.49 -16.20 -36.42
N TRP A 217 -14.60 -15.08 -37.10
CA TRP A 217 -15.73 -14.73 -37.95
C TRP A 217 -15.26 -14.48 -39.37
N GLU A 218 -16.15 -14.70 -40.32
CA GLU A 218 -15.79 -14.95 -41.72
C GLU A 218 -14.84 -16.15 -41.83
N GLY A 219 -14.13 -16.32 -42.94
CA GLY A 219 -13.52 -17.59 -43.34
C GLY A 219 -14.44 -18.39 -44.27
N ASP A 220 -13.84 -19.03 -45.27
CA ASP A 220 -14.52 -19.78 -46.31
C ASP A 220 -13.91 -21.17 -46.55
N SER A 221 -14.79 -22.16 -46.67
CA SER A 221 -14.38 -23.54 -46.94
C SER A 221 -13.72 -23.73 -48.32
N ASN A 222 -13.89 -22.77 -49.24
CA ASN A 222 -13.36 -22.81 -50.61
C ASN A 222 -12.40 -21.67 -50.97
N LEU A 223 -11.85 -20.93 -49.98
CA LEU A 223 -10.89 -19.84 -50.20
C LEU A 223 -9.57 -20.05 -49.42
N ASP A 224 -9.07 -21.29 -49.42
CA ASP A 224 -7.94 -21.80 -48.63
C ASP A 224 -6.53 -21.35 -49.08
N TYR A 225 -6.40 -20.18 -49.70
CA TYR A 225 -5.15 -19.70 -50.28
C TYR A 225 -4.23 -19.14 -49.20
N GLY A 226 -3.08 -19.80 -48.97
CA GLY A 226 -2.07 -19.34 -48.00
C GLY A 226 -2.57 -19.36 -46.55
N GLU A 227 -3.67 -20.05 -46.29
CA GLU A 227 -4.31 -20.05 -44.99
C GLU A 227 -3.69 -21.08 -44.05
N SER A 228 -3.23 -20.64 -42.89
CA SER A 228 -2.70 -21.55 -41.87
C SER A 228 -2.66 -20.92 -40.49
N ILE A 229 -2.67 -21.80 -39.47
CA ILE A 229 -2.33 -21.44 -38.09
C ILE A 229 -1.01 -22.12 -37.75
N LEU A 230 -0.08 -21.36 -37.19
CA LEU A 230 1.22 -21.84 -36.73
C LEU A 230 1.37 -21.58 -35.23
N ILE A 231 1.94 -22.55 -34.53
CA ILE A 231 2.35 -22.45 -33.13
C ILE A 231 3.85 -22.66 -33.07
N ASN A 232 4.60 -21.67 -32.60
CA ASN A 232 6.07 -21.67 -32.61
C ASN A 232 6.62 -22.06 -34.00
N ASN A 233 6.07 -21.44 -35.05
CA ASN A 233 6.37 -21.69 -36.48
C ASN A 233 6.05 -23.09 -37.01
N ASN A 234 5.34 -23.93 -36.25
CA ASN A 234 4.85 -25.23 -36.72
C ASN A 234 3.38 -25.14 -37.09
N ILE A 235 3.01 -25.50 -38.32
CA ILE A 235 1.61 -25.54 -38.76
C ILE A 235 0.82 -26.57 -37.94
N ILE A 236 -0.35 -26.17 -37.44
CA ILE A 236 -1.29 -27.03 -36.71
C ILE A 236 -2.51 -27.38 -37.57
N SER A 237 -3.17 -28.49 -37.25
CA SER A 237 -4.41 -28.93 -37.91
C SER A 237 -5.19 -29.90 -37.03
N SER A 238 -6.49 -30.03 -37.27
CA SER A 238 -7.41 -30.93 -36.55
C SER A 238 -8.36 -31.63 -37.54
N PRO A 239 -7.85 -32.58 -38.37
CA PRO A 239 -8.68 -33.29 -39.34
C PRO A 239 -9.73 -34.18 -38.64
N PRO A 240 -10.91 -34.40 -39.26
CA PRO A 240 -11.23 -34.05 -40.65
C PRO A 240 -11.77 -32.63 -40.87
N LEU A 241 -12.14 -31.90 -39.81
CA LEU A 241 -12.78 -30.58 -39.95
C LEU A 241 -11.79 -29.50 -40.34
N ASN A 242 -10.62 -29.46 -39.71
CA ASN A 242 -9.65 -28.37 -39.86
C ASN A 242 -8.36 -28.85 -40.52
N PRO A 243 -8.28 -28.92 -41.85
CA PRO A 243 -7.05 -29.25 -42.57
C PRO A 243 -5.99 -28.15 -42.39
N ALA A 244 -4.72 -28.52 -42.55
CA ALA A 244 -3.57 -27.64 -42.29
C ALA A 244 -3.49 -26.39 -43.18
N ASN A 245 -4.20 -26.38 -44.31
CA ASN A 245 -4.21 -25.29 -45.26
C ASN A 245 -5.56 -24.54 -45.31
N ASN A 246 -6.55 -24.91 -44.48
CA ASN A 246 -7.85 -24.24 -44.40
C ASN A 246 -8.39 -24.37 -42.97
N ALA A 247 -7.90 -23.51 -42.08
CA ALA A 247 -8.18 -23.51 -40.66
C ALA A 247 -9.39 -22.64 -40.26
N PHE A 248 -9.87 -21.80 -41.18
CA PHE A 248 -11.00 -20.88 -41.02
C PHE A 248 -12.05 -21.17 -42.11
N ASN A 249 -12.80 -22.24 -41.91
CA ASN A 249 -13.53 -22.92 -42.98
C ASN A 249 -15.01 -23.15 -42.67
N GLY A 250 -15.56 -22.46 -41.68
CA GLY A 250 -16.97 -22.57 -41.34
C GLY A 250 -17.28 -23.72 -40.38
N THR A 251 -16.35 -24.12 -39.51
CA THR A 251 -16.52 -25.32 -38.66
C THR A 251 -16.65 -25.02 -37.17
N ASN A 252 -17.15 -26.02 -36.45
CA ASN A 252 -17.16 -26.02 -34.99
C ASN A 252 -16.72 -27.40 -34.51
N THR A 253 -15.48 -27.49 -34.05
CA THR A 253 -14.86 -28.74 -33.58
C THR A 253 -15.61 -29.35 -32.39
N PHE A 254 -16.13 -28.55 -31.46
CA PHE A 254 -16.81 -29.04 -30.25
C PHE A 254 -18.12 -29.77 -30.54
N THR A 255 -18.86 -29.29 -31.54
CA THR A 255 -20.13 -29.88 -31.99
C THR A 255 -19.97 -30.81 -33.20
N ASN A 256 -18.74 -30.96 -33.70
CA ASN A 256 -18.41 -31.66 -34.93
C ASN A 256 -19.27 -31.21 -36.12
N SER A 257 -19.44 -29.89 -36.25
CA SER A 257 -20.25 -29.24 -37.30
C SER A 257 -19.37 -28.67 -38.39
N SER A 258 -19.81 -28.80 -39.65
CA SER A 258 -19.22 -28.15 -40.83
C SER A 258 -20.17 -27.14 -41.47
N THR A 259 -21.13 -26.65 -40.69
CA THR A 259 -22.15 -25.70 -41.15
C THR A 259 -22.21 -24.47 -40.25
N PHE A 260 -21.13 -24.17 -39.54
CA PHE A 260 -20.99 -22.92 -38.80
C PHE A 260 -20.55 -21.82 -39.79
N TYR A 261 -21.36 -21.60 -40.83
CA TYR A 261 -20.99 -20.79 -42.00
C TYR A 261 -20.51 -19.39 -41.59
N ASN A 262 -19.40 -18.96 -42.21
CA ASN A 262 -18.78 -17.64 -42.01
C ASN A 262 -18.38 -17.36 -40.55
N GLY A 263 -17.88 -18.39 -39.87
CA GLY A 263 -17.13 -18.28 -38.64
C GLY A 263 -16.50 -19.63 -38.28
N ASP A 264 -15.75 -19.66 -37.19
CA ASP A 264 -15.09 -20.87 -36.71
C ASP A 264 -15.09 -20.91 -35.19
N VAL A 265 -15.39 -22.07 -34.63
CA VAL A 265 -15.28 -22.36 -33.18
C VAL A 265 -14.50 -23.65 -33.01
N ASP A 266 -13.19 -23.53 -33.18
CA ASP A 266 -12.32 -24.67 -33.35
C ASP A 266 -11.27 -24.80 -32.27
N VAL A 267 -10.84 -26.03 -32.04
CA VAL A 267 -9.83 -26.37 -31.04
C VAL A 267 -8.78 -27.29 -31.66
N TYR A 268 -7.53 -26.98 -31.36
CA TYR A 268 -6.35 -27.65 -31.86
C TYR A 268 -5.51 -28.15 -30.70
N ASN A 269 -5.03 -29.39 -30.81
CA ASN A 269 -4.00 -29.89 -29.90
C ASN A 269 -2.67 -29.21 -30.26
N ILE A 270 -1.97 -28.67 -29.25
CA ILE A 270 -0.68 -27.99 -29.42
C ILE A 270 0.45 -28.66 -28.63
N GLN A 271 0.18 -29.81 -28.00
CA GLN A 271 1.12 -30.55 -27.17
C GLN A 271 2.48 -30.71 -27.84
N ASN A 272 2.51 -31.06 -29.13
CA ASN A 272 3.77 -31.28 -29.86
C ASN A 272 4.39 -30.02 -30.47
N ASN A 273 3.79 -28.86 -30.23
CA ASN A 273 4.16 -27.58 -30.82
C ASN A 273 4.68 -26.57 -29.76
N ILE A 274 4.58 -26.92 -28.48
CA ILE A 274 5.16 -26.22 -27.34
C ILE A 274 6.18 -27.12 -26.63
N ALA A 275 7.24 -26.53 -26.09
CA ALA A 275 8.29 -27.25 -25.38
C ALA A 275 8.26 -26.93 -23.88
N ILE A 276 8.68 -27.90 -23.06
CA ILE A 276 8.88 -27.68 -21.63
C ILE A 276 9.95 -26.59 -21.43
N GLY A 277 9.64 -25.58 -20.62
CA GLY A 277 10.45 -24.40 -20.36
C GLY A 277 10.16 -23.21 -21.29
N ASP A 278 9.23 -23.34 -22.24
CA ASP A 278 8.77 -22.19 -23.04
C ASP A 278 8.15 -21.13 -22.11
N THR A 279 8.72 -19.92 -22.16
CA THR A 279 8.22 -18.75 -21.41
C THR A 279 7.19 -17.93 -22.19
N SER A 280 7.05 -18.22 -23.47
CA SER A 280 6.06 -17.62 -24.36
C SER A 280 5.69 -18.58 -25.50
N VAL A 281 4.51 -18.38 -26.08
CA VAL A 281 4.02 -19.15 -27.24
C VAL A 281 3.66 -18.18 -28.36
N GLU A 282 4.31 -18.33 -29.51
CA GLU A 282 4.00 -17.54 -30.71
C GLU A 282 2.86 -18.21 -31.48
N ILE A 283 1.76 -17.49 -31.66
CA ILE A 283 0.65 -17.87 -32.53
C ILE A 283 0.74 -17.01 -33.78
N LYS A 284 0.81 -17.64 -34.93
CA LYS A 284 0.85 -16.94 -36.22
C LYS A 284 -0.26 -17.44 -37.11
N LEU A 285 -0.99 -16.51 -37.70
CA LEU A 285 -2.08 -16.75 -38.62
C LEU A 285 -1.70 -16.16 -39.98
N THR A 286 -2.00 -16.89 -41.04
CA THR A 286 -1.74 -16.43 -42.41
C THR A 286 -2.97 -16.59 -43.28
N THR A 287 -3.09 -15.74 -44.30
CA THR A 287 -3.99 -15.89 -45.44
C THR A 287 -3.38 -15.15 -46.63
N GLY A 288 -3.70 -15.59 -47.84
CA GLY A 288 -3.24 -14.96 -49.06
C GLY A 288 -2.20 -15.76 -49.83
N ASP A 289 -2.55 -16.18 -51.04
CA ASP A 289 -1.60 -16.72 -52.02
C ASP A 289 -2.11 -16.48 -53.45
N TYR A 290 -1.27 -16.77 -54.44
CA TYR A 290 -1.64 -16.69 -55.84
C TYR A 290 -2.29 -17.98 -56.33
N ASP A 291 -3.43 -17.84 -57.01
CA ASP A 291 -4.04 -18.95 -57.73
C ASP A 291 -3.19 -19.41 -58.93
N ILE A 292 -3.60 -20.52 -59.56
CA ILE A 292 -2.91 -21.09 -60.73
C ILE A 292 -2.83 -20.14 -61.95
N PHE A 293 -3.60 -19.05 -61.95
CA PHE A 293 -3.63 -18.03 -62.98
C PHE A 293 -2.84 -16.77 -62.59
N GLY A 294 -2.24 -16.74 -61.40
CA GLY A 294 -1.48 -15.62 -60.88
C GLY A 294 -2.37 -14.49 -60.31
N ASN A 295 -3.64 -14.75 -60.01
CA ASN A 295 -4.45 -13.80 -59.26
C ASN A 295 -4.27 -14.02 -57.78
N PHE A 296 -4.06 -12.93 -57.04
CA PHE A 296 -3.96 -12.99 -55.59
C PHE A 296 -5.36 -13.22 -54.98
N GLN A 297 -5.49 -14.29 -54.20
CA GLN A 297 -6.68 -14.65 -53.44
C GLN A 297 -6.31 -14.62 -51.96
N ALA A 298 -7.23 -14.18 -51.11
CA ALA A 298 -7.07 -14.22 -49.67
C ALA A 298 -8.46 -14.20 -49.03
N ASP A 299 -8.58 -14.89 -47.91
CA ASP A 299 -9.78 -14.89 -47.09
C ASP A 299 -9.87 -13.60 -46.25
N LEU A 300 -11.06 -13.30 -45.72
CA LEU A 300 -11.28 -12.33 -44.66
C LEU A 300 -11.47 -13.11 -43.36
N ILE A 301 -10.54 -12.99 -42.42
CA ILE A 301 -10.61 -13.67 -41.14
C ILE A 301 -10.63 -12.62 -40.03
N ILE A 302 -11.66 -12.66 -39.18
CA ILE A 302 -11.81 -11.75 -38.05
C ILE A 302 -11.70 -12.57 -36.76
N ILE A 303 -10.55 -12.48 -36.08
CA ILE A 303 -10.31 -13.20 -34.83
C ILE A 303 -10.92 -12.41 -33.68
N ASN A 304 -11.78 -13.07 -32.90
CA ASN A 304 -12.48 -12.47 -31.78
C ASN A 304 -11.86 -12.85 -30.45
N ASN A 305 -11.54 -14.12 -30.25
CA ASN A 305 -10.94 -14.60 -29.02
C ASN A 305 -10.09 -15.85 -29.26
N ILE A 306 -9.18 -16.05 -28.32
CA ILE A 306 -8.28 -17.19 -28.26
C ILE A 306 -8.37 -17.73 -26.84
N ILE A 307 -8.45 -19.04 -26.68
CA ILE A 307 -8.43 -19.65 -25.36
C ILE A 307 -7.42 -20.79 -25.35
N THR A 308 -6.60 -20.87 -24.31
CA THR A 308 -5.58 -21.92 -24.17
C THR A 308 -5.79 -22.72 -22.91
N VAL A 309 -5.45 -24.00 -22.96
CA VAL A 309 -5.17 -24.83 -21.78
C VAL A 309 -3.69 -25.20 -21.83
N LEU A 310 -2.96 -24.80 -20.80
CA LEU A 310 -1.54 -25.10 -20.64
C LEU A 310 -1.31 -25.67 -19.24
N ASN A 311 -0.58 -26.77 -19.14
CA ASN A 311 -0.19 -27.35 -17.85
C ASN A 311 1.02 -26.57 -17.30
N SER A 312 0.73 -25.44 -16.67
CA SER A 312 1.69 -24.67 -15.87
C SER A 312 1.54 -25.05 -14.40
N GLN A 313 2.64 -25.40 -13.73
CA GLN A 313 2.72 -25.55 -12.27
C GLN A 313 3.62 -24.44 -11.74
N LEU A 314 3.02 -23.35 -11.29
CA LEU A 314 3.74 -22.24 -10.69
C LEU A 314 3.11 -21.89 -9.34
N PRO A 315 3.93 -21.59 -8.31
CA PRO A 315 3.42 -20.94 -7.11
C PRO A 315 2.96 -19.51 -7.42
N ASP A 316 2.27 -18.89 -6.47
CA ASP A 316 1.83 -17.48 -6.53
C ASP A 316 1.90 -16.92 -5.11
N ALA A 317 3.08 -16.39 -4.78
CA ALA A 317 3.44 -15.88 -3.47
C ALA A 317 2.85 -14.49 -3.28
N THR A 318 1.98 -14.37 -2.28
CA THR A 318 1.45 -13.07 -1.87
C THR A 318 1.74 -12.84 -0.41
N ILE A 319 1.88 -11.58 -0.01
CA ILE A 319 2.17 -11.20 1.38
C ILE A 319 1.15 -10.18 1.88
N GLN A 320 0.86 -10.26 3.17
CA GLN A 320 0.01 -9.30 3.88
C GLN A 320 0.69 -8.89 5.19
N ILE A 321 0.71 -7.59 5.46
CA ILE A 321 1.04 -7.05 6.79
C ILE A 321 -0.22 -7.13 7.65
N ASN A 322 -0.17 -7.93 8.73
CA ASN A 322 -1.30 -8.12 9.64
C ASN A 322 -1.35 -7.01 10.69
N ASN A 323 -0.20 -6.66 11.26
CA ASN A 323 -0.06 -5.69 12.33
C ASN A 323 1.38 -5.19 12.46
N ILE A 324 1.55 -3.95 12.92
CA ILE A 324 2.85 -3.37 13.24
C ILE A 324 2.80 -2.84 14.68
N ASN A 325 3.62 -3.42 15.55
CA ASN A 325 3.75 -3.04 16.95
C ASN A 325 4.93 -2.07 17.12
N LEU A 326 4.64 -0.90 17.71
CA LEU A 326 5.60 0.17 17.98
C LEU A 326 5.82 0.31 19.49
N GLU A 327 7.05 0.63 19.87
CA GLU A 327 7.43 0.93 21.25
C GLU A 327 7.86 2.39 21.38
N CYS A 328 7.49 3.03 22.49
CA CYS A 328 7.82 4.43 22.76
C CYS A 328 9.32 4.67 22.89
N GLY A 329 9.83 5.66 22.17
CA GLY A 329 11.25 6.04 22.17
C GLY A 329 12.17 4.99 21.54
N ASN A 330 11.62 3.95 20.91
CA ASN A 330 12.37 2.87 20.29
C ASN A 330 12.21 2.94 18.77
N ARG A 331 13.32 2.78 18.05
CA ARG A 331 13.32 2.65 16.58
C ARG A 331 13.25 1.19 16.13
N GLN A 332 12.97 0.27 17.04
CA GLN A 332 12.64 -1.12 16.71
C GLN A 332 11.14 -1.27 16.48
N VAL A 333 10.80 -1.96 15.40
CA VAL A 333 9.42 -2.20 14.96
C VAL A 333 9.22 -3.70 14.84
N THR A 334 8.15 -4.23 15.43
CA THR A 334 7.79 -5.64 15.29
C THR A 334 6.62 -5.78 14.33
N ILE A 335 6.82 -6.52 13.24
CA ILE A 335 5.89 -6.68 12.14
C ILE A 335 5.35 -8.11 12.15
N ASP A 336 4.03 -8.25 12.26
CA ASP A 336 3.30 -9.51 12.09
C ASP A 336 2.78 -9.57 10.65
N TYR A 337 3.06 -10.66 9.94
CA TYR A 337 2.71 -10.80 8.52
C TYR A 337 2.25 -12.22 8.19
N THR A 338 1.59 -12.37 7.04
CA THR A 338 1.18 -13.66 6.49
C THR A 338 1.67 -13.77 5.05
N VAL A 339 2.30 -14.89 4.70
CA VAL A 339 2.61 -15.27 3.32
C VAL A 339 1.61 -16.32 2.86
N PHE A 340 1.12 -16.19 1.64
CA PHE A 340 0.16 -17.10 1.04
C PHE A 340 0.71 -17.68 -0.26
N ASN A 341 0.25 -18.88 -0.60
CA ASN A 341 0.39 -19.48 -1.93
C ASN A 341 -1.01 -19.74 -2.49
N ILE A 342 -1.74 -18.68 -2.82
CA ILE A 342 -3.14 -18.71 -3.27
C ILE A 342 -3.21 -18.51 -4.78
N ASN A 343 -4.27 -18.97 -5.43
CA ASN A 343 -4.41 -18.86 -6.89
C ASN A 343 -3.25 -19.50 -7.70
N SER A 344 -2.59 -20.49 -7.10
CA SER A 344 -1.41 -21.17 -7.64
C SER A 344 -1.70 -22.58 -8.18
N THR A 345 -0.77 -23.11 -8.96
CA THR A 345 -0.80 -24.47 -9.50
C THR A 345 0.38 -25.34 -9.04
N ASP A 346 1.29 -24.79 -8.23
CA ASP A 346 2.35 -25.52 -7.53
C ASP A 346 2.55 -25.05 -6.08
N VAL A 347 3.35 -25.79 -5.34
CA VAL A 347 3.79 -25.44 -3.98
C VAL A 347 4.78 -24.28 -4.01
N LEU A 348 4.68 -23.35 -3.08
CA LEU A 348 5.73 -22.35 -2.84
C LEU A 348 6.83 -23.01 -1.98
N PRO A 349 8.09 -23.08 -2.46
CA PRO A 349 9.19 -23.66 -1.71
C PRO A 349 9.39 -23.06 -0.32
N ALA A 350 9.95 -23.85 0.59
CA ALA A 350 10.48 -23.30 1.84
C ALA A 350 11.72 -22.45 1.56
N ASN A 351 12.01 -21.50 2.45
CA ASN A 351 13.09 -20.53 2.29
C ASN A 351 12.90 -19.57 1.11
N THR A 352 11.64 -19.28 0.72
CA THR A 352 11.33 -18.16 -0.17
C THR A 352 11.72 -16.86 0.54
N PRO A 353 12.55 -16.00 -0.08
CA PRO A 353 13.05 -14.80 0.56
C PRO A 353 11.95 -13.75 0.74
N ILE A 354 12.06 -12.95 1.79
CA ILE A 354 11.17 -11.84 2.08
C ILE A 354 12.04 -10.63 2.40
N ALA A 355 11.93 -9.58 1.60
CA ALA A 355 12.63 -8.32 1.83
C ALA A 355 11.72 -7.33 2.57
N ILE A 356 12.30 -6.58 3.51
CA ILE A 356 11.61 -5.54 4.27
C ILE A 356 12.33 -4.22 4.02
N TYR A 357 11.57 -3.24 3.52
CA TYR A 357 12.04 -1.91 3.21
C TYR A 357 11.36 -0.87 4.11
N ALA A 358 12.07 0.22 4.38
CA ALA A 358 11.53 1.44 4.98
C ALA A 358 11.81 2.62 4.03
N ASN A 359 10.78 3.27 3.49
CA ASN A 359 10.91 4.33 2.47
C ASN A 359 11.85 3.92 1.31
N ASN A 360 11.78 2.66 0.87
CA ASN A 360 12.60 2.02 -0.16
C ASN A 360 14.04 1.65 0.25
N ASP A 361 14.48 1.94 1.46
CA ASP A 361 15.76 1.44 1.97
C ASP A 361 15.59 0.04 2.55
N LEU A 362 16.39 -0.94 2.10
CA LEU A 362 16.37 -2.30 2.65
C LEU A 362 16.84 -2.27 4.10
N ILE A 363 15.97 -2.70 5.03
CA ILE A 363 16.26 -2.71 6.47
C ILE A 363 16.44 -4.13 7.02
N ALA A 364 15.81 -5.14 6.42
CA ALA A 364 15.97 -6.53 6.82
C ALA A 364 15.55 -7.50 5.71
N THR A 365 15.96 -8.76 5.87
CA THR A 365 15.46 -9.89 5.09
C THR A 365 15.11 -11.04 6.03
N THR A 366 14.14 -11.85 5.62
CA THR A 366 13.76 -13.12 6.28
C THR A 366 13.32 -14.11 5.21
N TYR A 367 12.82 -15.28 5.62
CA TYR A 367 12.40 -16.32 4.71
C TYR A 367 11.14 -17.03 5.23
N THR A 368 10.36 -17.63 4.31
CA THR A 368 9.37 -18.65 4.70
C THR A 368 10.07 -19.84 5.35
N THR A 369 9.47 -20.43 6.37
CA THR A 369 10.08 -21.56 7.11
C THR A 369 9.60 -22.91 6.61
N THR A 370 8.40 -22.96 6.02
CA THR A 370 7.79 -24.18 5.51
C THR A 370 7.45 -24.05 4.03
N GLN A 371 7.34 -25.19 3.36
CA GLN A 371 6.79 -25.24 2.00
C GLN A 371 5.28 -25.03 2.10
N LEU A 372 4.74 -24.09 1.33
CA LEU A 372 3.30 -23.83 1.27
C LEU A 372 2.67 -24.62 0.15
N ASN A 373 1.77 -25.55 0.50
CA ASN A 373 0.91 -26.19 -0.50
C ASN A 373 -0.02 -25.16 -1.17
N ILE A 374 -0.62 -25.54 -2.29
CA ILE A 374 -1.62 -24.71 -2.97
C ILE A 374 -2.76 -24.34 -2.01
N GLY A 375 -3.09 -23.05 -1.95
CA GLY A 375 -4.09 -22.48 -1.06
C GLY A 375 -3.67 -22.37 0.42
N ALA A 376 -2.44 -22.72 0.77
CA ALA A 376 -1.93 -22.62 2.14
C ALA A 376 -1.31 -21.25 2.44
N SER A 377 -1.08 -20.99 3.72
CA SER A 377 -0.40 -19.79 4.22
C SER A 377 0.47 -20.09 5.44
N GLU A 378 1.43 -19.20 5.70
CA GLU A 378 2.29 -19.21 6.89
C GLU A 378 2.31 -17.81 7.52
N ASN A 379 2.16 -17.77 8.85
CA ASN A 379 2.30 -16.54 9.61
C ASN A 379 3.76 -16.36 10.04
N GLY A 380 4.25 -15.13 9.96
CA GLY A 380 5.58 -14.75 10.43
C GLY A 380 5.55 -13.52 11.34
N GLN A 381 6.62 -13.37 12.10
CA GLN A 381 6.89 -12.19 12.92
C GLN A 381 8.37 -11.83 12.79
N ILE A 382 8.67 -10.54 12.64
CA ILE A 382 10.05 -10.03 12.61
C ILE A 382 10.17 -8.71 13.36
N THR A 383 11.26 -8.55 14.10
CA THR A 383 11.64 -7.25 14.70
C THR A 383 12.78 -6.65 13.91
N VAL A 384 12.59 -5.44 13.41
CA VAL A 384 13.55 -4.70 12.57
C VAL A 384 13.92 -3.37 13.23
N SER A 385 15.16 -2.90 13.03
CA SER A 385 15.60 -1.57 13.52
C SER A 385 15.58 -0.56 12.38
N ILE A 386 14.90 0.57 12.59
CA ILE A 386 14.82 1.66 11.62
C ILE A 386 16.07 2.56 11.74
N PRO A 387 16.88 2.72 10.68
CA PRO A 387 18.07 3.57 10.69
C PRO A 387 17.77 5.02 11.10
N ASP A 388 18.66 5.64 11.88
CA ASP A 388 18.52 7.05 12.34
C ASP A 388 18.48 8.07 11.19
N SER A 389 18.93 7.68 9.99
CA SER A 389 18.87 8.51 8.79
C SER A 389 17.45 8.69 8.25
N LEU A 390 16.52 7.80 8.62
CA LEU A 390 15.14 7.84 8.16
C LEU A 390 14.24 8.68 9.08
N PRO A 391 13.24 9.40 8.54
CA PRO A 391 12.26 10.13 9.34
C PRO A 391 11.42 9.20 10.22
N ALA A 392 10.74 9.76 11.22
CA ALA A 392 9.81 9.02 12.08
C ALA A 392 8.54 8.58 11.32
N ASP A 393 8.08 9.39 10.36
CA ASP A 393 6.99 9.04 9.45
C ASP A 393 7.57 8.29 8.25
N LEU A 394 7.18 7.04 8.06
CA LEU A 394 7.76 6.17 7.02
C LEU A 394 6.77 5.09 6.55
N ILE A 395 7.06 4.53 5.38
CA ILE A 395 6.32 3.40 4.80
C ILE A 395 7.15 2.13 4.98
N ILE A 396 6.56 1.13 5.62
CA ILE A 396 7.09 -0.24 5.65
C ILE A 396 6.54 -0.99 4.45
N THR A 397 7.43 -1.55 3.65
CA THR A 397 7.09 -2.40 2.50
C THR A 397 7.71 -3.77 2.69
N MET A 398 6.89 -4.82 2.57
CA MET A 398 7.34 -6.20 2.56
C MET A 398 7.10 -6.80 1.19
N VAL A 399 8.11 -7.47 0.65
CA VAL A 399 8.06 -8.13 -0.66
C VAL A 399 8.44 -9.60 -0.47
N VAL A 400 7.52 -10.52 -0.76
CA VAL A 400 7.83 -11.96 -0.80
C VAL A 400 8.44 -12.32 -2.15
N ASP A 401 9.32 -13.31 -2.16
CA ASP A 401 10.22 -13.58 -3.26
C ASP A 401 11.04 -12.35 -3.68
N ASP A 402 11.69 -11.70 -2.71
CA ASP A 402 12.67 -10.66 -2.99
C ASP A 402 13.93 -10.87 -2.15
N THR A 403 15.08 -10.93 -2.84
CA THR A 403 16.40 -11.08 -2.20
C THR A 403 16.96 -9.80 -1.58
N GLY A 404 16.21 -8.70 -1.61
CA GLY A 404 16.58 -7.38 -1.10
C GLY A 404 17.13 -6.43 -2.17
N ASN A 405 16.87 -6.72 -3.44
CA ASN A 405 17.29 -5.91 -4.57
C ASN A 405 16.16 -5.65 -5.59
N GLY A 406 14.92 -6.01 -5.24
CA GLY A 406 13.76 -5.95 -6.12
C GLY A 406 13.73 -7.06 -7.17
N SER A 407 14.48 -8.15 -6.97
CA SER A 407 14.48 -9.31 -7.87
C SER A 407 13.96 -10.54 -7.14
N GLY A 408 12.94 -11.16 -7.74
CA GLY A 408 12.51 -12.51 -7.43
C GLY A 408 13.45 -13.58 -7.97
N ILE A 409 13.35 -14.76 -7.37
CA ILE A 409 14.11 -15.96 -7.71
C ILE A 409 13.21 -17.17 -7.99
N ILE A 410 11.91 -17.06 -7.69
CA ILE A 410 10.89 -18.05 -7.98
C ILE A 410 10.05 -17.47 -9.11
N THR A 411 9.87 -18.24 -10.18
CA THR A 411 8.90 -17.85 -11.21
C THR A 411 7.51 -18.12 -10.68
N GLU A 412 6.64 -17.11 -10.76
CA GLU A 412 5.30 -17.15 -10.21
C GLU A 412 4.23 -16.93 -11.29
N LEU A 413 2.97 -17.25 -10.98
CA LEU A 413 1.87 -16.97 -11.91
C LEU A 413 1.62 -15.47 -12.08
N ASN A 414 1.92 -14.67 -11.06
CA ASN A 414 1.77 -13.23 -11.09
C ASN A 414 2.85 -12.52 -10.28
N GLU A 415 3.91 -12.09 -10.96
CA GLU A 415 5.06 -11.35 -10.36
C GLU A 415 4.71 -9.95 -9.80
N LEU A 416 3.43 -9.54 -9.82
CA LEU A 416 2.98 -8.19 -9.46
C LEU A 416 2.17 -8.15 -8.16
N ASN A 417 1.91 -9.29 -7.50
CA ASN A 417 1.11 -9.37 -6.28
C ASN A 417 1.94 -9.71 -5.02
N ASN A 418 3.27 -9.67 -5.14
CA ASN A 418 4.25 -10.04 -4.11
C ASN A 418 4.46 -8.98 -3.01
N GLU A 419 3.87 -7.79 -3.13
CA GLU A 419 4.15 -6.64 -2.26
C GLU A 419 2.98 -6.27 -1.34
N ALA A 420 3.29 -5.94 -0.07
CA ALA A 420 2.38 -5.25 0.84
C ALA A 420 3.09 -4.05 1.52
N SER A 421 2.37 -2.93 1.64
CA SER A 421 2.90 -1.69 2.20
C SER A 421 1.97 -1.10 3.28
N GLN A 422 2.55 -0.50 4.33
CA GLN A 422 1.84 0.17 5.41
C GLN A 422 2.59 1.41 5.90
N GLU A 423 1.88 2.54 6.00
CA GLU A 423 2.41 3.78 6.61
C GLU A 423 2.41 3.68 8.14
N ILE A 424 3.51 4.11 8.77
CA ILE A 424 3.67 4.18 10.22
C ILE A 424 4.30 5.50 10.64
N GLN A 425 4.08 5.85 11.91
CA GLN A 425 4.74 6.95 12.58
C GLN A 425 5.41 6.42 13.85
N LEU A 426 6.75 6.44 13.90
CA LEU A 426 7.50 6.04 15.08
C LEU A 426 7.10 6.90 16.29
N LEU A 427 7.00 6.26 17.44
CA LEU A 427 6.60 6.91 18.68
C LEU A 427 7.82 7.56 19.34
N GLU A 428 8.07 8.84 19.07
CA GLU A 428 9.15 9.59 19.73
C GLU A 428 8.72 10.13 21.10
N ILE A 429 9.66 10.20 22.04
CA ILE A 429 9.44 10.79 23.36
C ILE A 429 10.00 12.22 23.36
N PRO A 430 9.16 13.26 23.41
CA PRO A 430 9.65 14.63 23.40
C PRO A 430 10.31 14.98 24.73
N VAL A 431 11.43 15.72 24.65
CA VAL A 431 12.17 16.24 25.81
C VAL A 431 12.19 17.75 25.77
N ASN A 432 11.50 18.40 26.70
CA ASN A 432 11.29 19.86 26.68
C ASN A 432 11.83 20.56 27.94
N PRO A 433 12.60 21.66 27.80
CA PRO A 433 13.03 22.46 28.95
C PRO A 433 11.87 23.29 29.53
N LEU A 434 11.84 23.42 30.85
CA LEU A 434 11.00 24.35 31.61
C LEU A 434 11.88 25.44 32.27
N GLN A 435 11.24 26.51 32.70
CA GLN A 435 11.89 27.57 33.48
C GLN A 435 12.34 27.03 34.84
N PRO A 436 13.51 27.49 35.33
CA PRO A 436 14.05 27.05 36.62
C PRO A 436 13.16 27.50 37.79
N LEU A 437 13.15 26.69 38.85
CA LEU A 437 12.55 27.07 40.12
C LEU A 437 13.61 27.75 40.99
N LEU A 438 13.25 28.88 41.57
CA LEU A 438 14.12 29.71 42.39
C LEU A 438 13.63 29.72 43.83
N ASN A 439 14.53 29.52 44.79
CA ASN A 439 14.20 29.70 46.20
C ASN A 439 15.39 30.24 47.01
N CYS A 440 15.06 30.82 48.17
CA CYS A 440 16.02 31.40 49.10
C CYS A 440 16.98 30.37 49.69
N ASP A 441 18.27 30.71 49.73
CA ASP A 441 19.27 29.95 50.46
C ASP A 441 18.92 29.91 51.95
N GLU A 442 18.78 28.70 52.51
CA GLU A 442 18.69 28.46 53.95
C GLU A 442 20.06 28.14 54.57
N GLY A 443 21.11 28.11 53.75
CA GLY A 443 22.50 27.95 54.10
C GLY A 443 23.22 27.00 53.15
N PHE A 444 24.48 27.34 52.81
CA PHE A 444 25.35 26.51 51.97
C PHE A 444 24.77 26.18 50.57
N ASN A 445 24.05 27.12 49.94
CA ASN A 445 23.36 26.92 48.65
C ASN A 445 22.31 25.80 48.70
N SER A 446 21.58 25.67 49.81
CA SER A 446 20.52 24.69 49.97
C SER A 446 19.18 25.34 50.30
N ALA A 447 18.11 24.83 49.69
CA ALA A 447 16.74 25.29 49.87
C ALA A 447 15.76 24.12 49.66
N TYR A 448 14.53 24.27 50.16
CA TYR A 448 13.44 23.35 49.89
C TYR A 448 12.56 23.86 48.76
N PHE A 449 12.24 23.01 47.80
CA PHE A 449 11.44 23.34 46.63
C PHE A 449 10.13 22.55 46.61
N ASP A 450 9.06 23.20 46.19
CA ASP A 450 7.84 22.54 45.75
C ASP A 450 7.93 22.32 44.24
N LEU A 451 8.24 21.10 43.83
CA LEU A 451 8.43 20.72 42.43
C LEU A 451 7.13 20.80 41.64
N TYR A 452 5.96 20.76 42.28
CA TYR A 452 4.67 20.89 41.59
C TYR A 452 4.48 22.27 40.96
N LEU A 453 5.21 23.30 41.42
CA LEU A 453 5.23 24.62 40.78
C LEU A 453 5.76 24.59 39.34
N SER A 454 6.53 23.56 38.97
CA SER A 454 6.93 23.37 37.57
C SER A 454 5.75 23.03 36.66
N LEU A 455 4.67 22.44 37.18
CA LEU A 455 3.49 22.05 36.41
C LEU A 455 2.68 23.25 35.93
N ASP A 456 2.80 24.42 36.57
CA ASP A 456 2.15 25.65 36.12
C ASP A 456 2.64 26.13 34.74
N GLN A 457 3.76 25.56 34.26
CA GLN A 457 4.38 25.91 32.98
C GLN A 457 3.89 25.03 31.81
N ILE A 458 3.13 23.97 32.10
CA ILE A 458 2.68 22.99 31.10
C ILE A 458 1.19 22.68 31.27
N GLU A 459 0.52 22.31 30.19
CA GLU A 459 -0.86 21.84 30.23
C GLU A 459 -0.90 20.34 30.55
N THR A 460 -1.14 19.99 31.82
CA THR A 460 -1.12 18.58 32.26
C THR A 460 -2.38 17.81 31.89
N ASN A 461 -3.50 18.49 31.64
CA ASN A 461 -4.81 17.89 31.33
C ASN A 461 -5.27 16.78 32.31
N GLY A 462 -4.77 16.80 33.55
CA GLY A 462 -5.06 15.79 34.57
C GLY A 462 -4.28 14.48 34.42
N MET A 463 -3.29 14.42 33.54
CA MET A 463 -2.38 13.28 33.42
C MET A 463 -1.48 13.13 34.65
N ALA A 464 -1.10 11.89 34.95
CA ALA A 464 -0.22 11.59 36.08
C ALA A 464 1.20 12.12 35.82
N THR A 465 1.86 12.59 36.88
CA THR A 465 3.21 13.15 36.84
C THR A 465 4.09 12.54 37.91
N SER A 466 5.37 12.36 37.59
CA SER A 466 6.41 11.86 38.50
C SER A 466 7.73 12.60 38.27
N PHE A 467 8.54 12.72 39.33
CA PHE A 467 9.79 13.49 39.30
C PHE A 467 11.01 12.61 39.59
N TYR A 468 12.10 12.86 38.88
CA TYR A 468 13.34 12.07 38.93
C TYR A 468 14.57 12.97 38.95
N LYS A 469 15.68 12.47 39.50
CA LYS A 469 16.96 13.19 39.55
C LYS A 469 17.79 13.03 38.28
N THR A 470 17.56 11.94 37.54
CA THR A 470 18.29 11.63 36.30
C THR A 470 17.32 11.18 35.21
N LEU A 471 17.73 11.32 33.95
CA LEU A 471 16.95 10.82 32.81
C LEU A 471 16.87 9.29 32.80
N GLU A 472 17.90 8.59 33.26
CA GLU A 472 17.95 7.12 33.34
C GLU A 472 16.94 6.56 34.35
N ASP A 473 16.87 7.18 35.53
CA ASP A 473 15.87 6.86 36.57
C ASP A 473 14.44 7.05 36.02
N LEU A 474 14.20 8.14 35.28
CA LEU A 474 12.92 8.42 34.63
C LEU A 474 12.54 7.36 33.58
N GLN A 475 13.46 7.03 32.68
CA GLN A 475 13.20 6.07 31.59
C GLN A 475 13.00 4.64 32.10
N SER A 476 13.60 4.30 33.24
CA SER A 476 13.47 2.99 33.87
C SER A 476 12.37 2.91 34.95
N ASP A 477 11.68 4.02 35.24
CA ASP A 477 10.73 4.16 36.35
C ASP A 477 11.32 3.71 37.70
N THR A 478 12.57 4.12 37.97
CA THR A 478 13.26 3.82 39.23
C THR A 478 13.61 5.10 40.00
N ASN A 479 13.77 4.99 41.33
CA ASN A 479 14.21 6.10 42.19
C ASN A 479 13.36 7.41 42.10
N GLU A 480 12.04 7.29 41.95
CA GLU A 480 11.11 8.43 41.97
C GLU A 480 11.28 9.29 43.24
N ILE A 481 11.20 10.61 43.08
CA ILE A 481 11.23 11.56 44.18
C ILE A 481 9.89 11.50 44.95
N LEU A 482 9.91 10.86 46.12
CA LEU A 482 8.70 10.59 46.92
C LEU A 482 8.09 11.80 47.65
N ASN A 483 8.80 12.92 47.76
CA ASN A 483 8.29 14.14 48.39
C ASN A 483 8.51 15.38 47.52
N PRO A 484 7.80 15.50 46.37
CA PRO A 484 7.99 16.62 45.45
C PRO A 484 7.60 17.98 46.04
N SER A 485 6.65 18.04 46.97
CA SER A 485 6.20 19.31 47.58
C SER A 485 7.20 19.93 48.56
N TYR A 486 8.23 19.18 48.96
CA TYR A 486 9.22 19.63 49.95
C TYR A 486 10.57 18.95 49.69
N TYR A 487 11.09 19.13 48.47
CA TYR A 487 12.34 18.52 48.02
C TYR A 487 13.54 19.43 48.32
N GLN A 488 14.57 18.91 49.01
CA GLN A 488 15.81 19.63 49.24
C GLN A 488 16.83 19.37 48.12
N ASN A 489 17.39 20.42 47.54
CA ASN A 489 18.43 20.29 46.52
C ASN A 489 19.76 19.78 47.13
N THR A 490 20.57 19.09 46.32
CA THR A 490 21.92 18.61 46.70
C THR A 490 23.04 19.46 46.12
N THR A 491 22.76 20.19 45.03
CA THR A 491 23.66 21.13 44.36
C THR A 491 22.84 22.33 43.88
N SER A 492 23.50 23.45 43.56
CA SER A 492 22.85 24.61 42.94
C SER A 492 23.72 25.08 41.76
N PRO A 493 23.25 25.01 40.51
CA PRO A 493 21.95 24.45 40.10
C PRO A 493 21.87 22.92 40.23
N GLN A 494 20.66 22.38 40.35
CA GLN A 494 20.37 20.94 40.24
C GLN A 494 19.24 20.71 39.24
N THR A 495 19.48 19.92 38.19
CA THR A 495 18.45 19.52 37.24
C THR A 495 17.51 18.46 37.82
N ILE A 496 16.22 18.61 37.56
CA ILE A 496 15.15 17.65 37.86
C ILE A 496 14.42 17.32 36.57
N TYR A 497 14.07 16.04 36.41
CA TYR A 497 13.28 15.55 35.29
C TYR A 497 11.85 15.26 35.74
N LEU A 498 10.89 15.60 34.90
CA LEU A 498 9.46 15.39 35.09
C LEU A 498 8.97 14.47 33.97
N LYS A 499 8.36 13.35 34.35
CA LYS A 499 7.62 12.47 33.44
C LYS A 499 6.14 12.81 33.54
N MET A 500 5.49 12.99 32.40
CA MET A 500 4.05 13.18 32.31
C MET A 500 3.48 12.09 31.41
N GLU A 501 2.54 11.30 31.94
CA GLU A 501 1.88 10.25 31.14
C GLU A 501 1.13 10.87 29.94
N ASN A 502 1.23 10.29 28.74
CA ASN A 502 0.57 10.79 27.53
C ASN A 502 0.33 9.67 26.52
N THR A 503 -0.87 9.07 26.49
CA THR A 503 -1.15 7.89 25.65
C THR A 503 -0.90 8.14 24.15
N PRO A 504 -0.13 7.28 23.44
CA PRO A 504 0.35 5.96 23.85
C PRO A 504 1.68 5.91 24.62
N CYS A 505 2.36 7.05 24.83
CA CYS A 505 3.67 7.16 25.48
C CYS A 505 3.65 8.07 26.74
N TYR A 506 4.66 8.93 26.86
CA TYR A 506 4.80 9.93 27.90
C TYR A 506 5.69 11.07 27.38
N ASP A 507 5.56 12.24 27.99
CA ASP A 507 6.39 13.40 27.71
C ASP A 507 7.45 13.58 28.80
N ILE A 508 8.63 14.06 28.42
CA ILE A 508 9.72 14.38 29.36
C ILE A 508 9.90 15.90 29.40
N TYR A 509 9.94 16.43 30.61
CA TYR A 509 10.33 17.80 30.88
C TYR A 509 11.54 17.85 31.81
N TYR A 510 12.31 18.94 31.77
CA TYR A 510 13.39 19.15 32.73
C TYR A 510 13.53 20.63 33.13
N PHE A 511 13.95 20.87 34.36
CA PHE A 511 14.19 22.22 34.90
C PHE A 511 15.29 22.20 35.95
N ASP A 512 15.92 23.35 36.17
CA ASP A 512 16.92 23.52 37.21
C ASP A 512 16.31 24.09 38.50
N LEU A 513 16.70 23.54 39.64
CA LEU A 513 16.55 24.13 40.95
C LEU A 513 17.74 25.07 41.19
N THR A 514 17.46 26.35 41.32
CA THR A 514 18.47 27.37 41.59
C THR A 514 18.22 27.99 42.95
N VAL A 515 19.27 28.10 43.74
CA VAL A 515 19.24 28.79 45.03
C VAL A 515 19.74 30.22 44.86
N GLU A 516 19.02 31.19 45.41
CA GLU A 516 19.45 32.58 45.48
C GLU A 516 19.72 33.05 46.91
N ASN A 517 20.70 33.93 47.06
CA ASN A 517 21.02 34.53 48.34
C ASN A 517 19.90 35.52 48.72
N CYS A 518 19.07 35.20 49.71
CA CYS A 518 18.01 36.10 50.16
C CYS A 518 18.50 37.12 51.21
N PRO A 519 17.83 38.28 51.36
CA PRO A 519 18.28 39.32 52.29
C PRO A 519 18.31 38.80 53.73
N PRO A 520 19.37 39.08 54.51
CA PRO A 520 19.45 38.63 55.89
C PRO A 520 18.47 39.39 56.79
N ILE A 521 17.99 38.73 57.85
CA ILE A 521 17.08 39.35 58.83
C ILE A 521 17.92 39.92 59.98
N ILE A 522 17.98 41.25 60.06
CA ILE A 522 18.78 41.97 61.05
C ILE A 522 17.93 42.27 62.30
N PRO A 523 18.26 41.72 63.49
CA PRO A 523 17.52 42.01 64.70
C PRO A 523 17.77 43.44 65.18
N GLN A 524 16.77 44.04 65.84
CA GLN A 524 16.90 45.40 66.40
C GLN A 524 17.45 45.43 67.82
N VAL A 525 17.50 44.27 68.50
CA VAL A 525 17.92 44.13 69.90
C VAL A 525 18.68 42.82 70.08
N PHE A 526 19.70 42.82 70.93
CA PHE A 526 20.31 41.60 71.46
C PHE A 526 20.73 41.80 72.93
N THR A 527 20.79 40.72 73.69
CA THR A 527 20.94 40.72 75.15
C THR A 527 22.13 39.88 75.60
N PRO A 528 23.36 40.42 75.57
CA PRO A 528 24.56 39.67 75.96
C PRO A 528 24.67 39.51 77.49
N ASN A 529 23.82 38.66 78.08
CA ASN A 529 23.69 38.40 79.52
C ASN A 529 24.12 36.95 79.92
N ASN A 530 24.54 36.13 78.95
CA ASN A 530 24.91 34.73 79.06
C ASN A 530 23.77 33.80 79.53
N ASP A 531 22.52 34.11 79.16
CA ASP A 531 21.38 33.21 79.42
C ASP A 531 21.17 32.17 78.31
N GLY A 532 21.97 32.23 77.23
CA GLY A 532 21.89 31.35 76.07
C GLY A 532 21.02 31.90 74.94
N TYR A 533 20.31 33.01 75.12
CA TYR A 533 19.39 33.60 74.16
C TYR A 533 19.82 35.01 73.74
N ASN A 534 19.96 35.24 72.43
CA ASN A 534 20.34 36.54 71.87
C ASN A 534 21.63 37.13 72.48
N ASP A 535 22.56 36.27 72.91
CA ASP A 535 23.81 36.68 73.58
C ASP A 535 24.81 37.39 72.67
N TRP A 536 24.53 37.41 71.38
CA TRP A 536 25.33 38.06 70.37
C TRP A 536 24.43 38.60 69.26
N PHE A 537 24.97 39.48 68.44
CA PHE A 537 24.25 40.09 67.34
C PHE A 537 24.06 39.09 66.18
N ASN A 538 23.14 38.15 66.39
CA ASN A 538 22.86 37.05 65.48
C ASN A 538 21.94 37.49 64.33
N ILE A 539 22.55 37.97 63.25
CA ILE A 539 21.84 38.30 62.01
C ILE A 539 21.49 36.98 61.28
N GLN A 540 20.20 36.69 61.15
CA GLN A 540 19.74 35.44 60.53
C GLN A 540 20.02 35.45 59.03
N GLY A 541 20.51 34.33 58.50
CA GLY A 541 20.90 34.21 57.09
C GLY A 541 22.19 34.94 56.73
N LEU A 542 22.94 35.50 57.71
CA LEU A 542 24.20 36.18 57.40
C LEU A 542 25.38 35.20 57.31
N TYR A 543 25.52 34.35 58.33
CA TYR A 543 26.75 33.59 58.56
C TYR A 543 26.90 32.31 57.72
N ASN A 544 25.82 31.87 57.11
CA ASN A 544 25.72 30.65 56.32
C ASN A 544 25.42 30.91 54.82
N ILE A 545 25.07 32.15 54.45
CA ILE A 545 24.77 32.56 53.06
C ILE A 545 25.83 33.55 52.58
N PHE A 546 26.10 34.60 53.37
CA PHE A 546 27.09 35.64 53.04
C PHE A 546 28.39 35.42 53.82
N GLU A 547 29.06 34.29 53.58
CA GLU A 547 30.26 33.88 54.33
C GLU A 547 31.41 34.90 54.27
N ASN A 548 31.44 35.75 53.24
CA ASN A 548 32.44 36.80 53.05
C ASN A 548 31.99 38.18 53.54
N HIS A 549 30.91 38.29 54.32
CA HIS A 549 30.39 39.57 54.78
C HIS A 549 31.38 40.33 55.68
N LYS A 550 31.16 41.64 55.79
CA LYS A 550 31.89 42.54 56.70
C LYS A 550 30.91 43.38 57.50
N LEU A 551 30.98 43.25 58.82
CA LEU A 551 30.15 43.96 59.78
C LEU A 551 30.97 45.05 60.51
N LEU A 552 30.52 46.29 60.45
CA LEU A 552 31.12 47.42 61.16
C LEU A 552 30.11 48.00 62.15
N ILE A 553 30.49 48.17 63.41
CA ILE A 553 29.65 48.77 64.44
C ILE A 553 30.25 50.09 64.91
N TYR A 554 29.40 51.10 65.01
CA TYR A 554 29.71 52.45 65.43
C TYR A 554 28.93 52.83 66.69
N ASN A 555 29.56 53.62 67.56
CA ASN A 555 28.85 54.25 68.67
C ASN A 555 28.02 55.47 68.20
N ARG A 556 27.22 56.06 69.10
CA ARG A 556 26.40 57.26 68.82
C ARG A 556 27.17 58.51 68.36
N TYR A 557 28.50 58.51 68.46
CA TYR A 557 29.36 59.61 68.05
C TYR A 557 30.03 59.34 66.69
N GLY A 558 29.68 58.25 66.00
CA GLY A 558 30.26 57.88 64.71
C GLY A 558 31.66 57.26 64.80
N THR A 559 32.11 56.83 65.98
CA THR A 559 33.39 56.13 66.14
C THR A 559 33.22 54.64 65.89
N LEU A 560 34.04 54.04 65.03
CA LEU A 560 34.10 52.59 64.81
C LEU A 560 34.58 51.90 66.09
N ILE A 561 33.78 50.99 66.63
CA ILE A 561 34.05 50.27 67.88
C ILE A 561 34.20 48.76 67.67
N PHE A 562 33.64 48.23 66.59
CA PHE A 562 33.77 46.82 66.23
C PHE A 562 33.84 46.61 64.72
N GLU A 563 34.69 45.69 64.30
CA GLU A 563 34.77 45.16 62.93
C GLU A 563 34.75 43.63 63.02
N GLY A 564 33.82 42.99 62.34
CA GLY A 564 33.64 41.54 62.35
C GLY A 564 33.32 40.99 60.97
N ASP A 565 33.32 39.66 60.92
CA ASP A 565 33.10 38.80 59.76
C ASP A 565 32.53 37.46 60.24
N ASN A 566 32.55 36.43 59.39
CA ASN A 566 32.01 35.12 59.71
C ASN A 566 32.69 34.43 60.92
N ASN A 567 33.97 34.72 61.16
CA ASN A 567 34.76 34.11 62.23
C ASN A 567 34.77 34.95 63.52
N ASN A 568 34.31 36.20 63.44
CA ASN A 568 34.31 37.14 64.55
C ASN A 568 32.93 37.81 64.70
N PRO A 569 31.91 37.10 65.21
CA PRO A 569 30.59 37.65 65.49
C PRO A 569 30.63 38.67 66.63
N TRP A 570 29.70 39.62 66.63
CA TRP A 570 29.69 40.68 67.64
C TRP A 570 28.96 40.26 68.92
N LEU A 571 29.71 40.05 70.00
CA LEU A 571 29.21 39.66 71.33
C LEU A 571 28.89 40.88 72.23
N GLY A 572 28.79 42.08 71.67
CA GLY A 572 28.62 43.31 72.45
C GLY A 572 29.89 43.80 73.15
N ASN A 573 31.07 43.44 72.61
CA ASN A 573 32.39 43.91 73.01
C ASN A 573 33.01 44.78 71.89
N SER A 574 33.97 45.65 72.22
CA SER A 574 34.72 46.42 71.22
C SER A 574 36.03 45.72 70.82
N ASN A 575 36.37 45.71 69.53
CA ASN A 575 37.69 45.29 69.04
C ASN A 575 38.42 46.41 68.24
N LYS A 576 37.80 47.60 68.15
CA LYS A 576 38.40 48.82 67.60
C LYS A 576 38.27 49.98 68.60
N GLY A 577 39.04 51.04 68.37
CA GLY A 577 39.05 52.28 69.16
C GLY A 577 40.15 52.35 70.23
N LEU A 578 40.55 53.58 70.58
CA LEU A 578 41.60 53.88 71.56
C LEU A 578 41.17 53.41 72.97
N ASN A 579 41.97 52.52 73.59
CA ASN A 579 41.85 52.04 74.98
C ASN A 579 40.58 51.22 75.35
N ASN A 580 39.82 50.73 74.36
CA ASN A 580 38.58 49.97 74.59
C ASN A 580 38.56 48.57 73.94
N THR A 581 39.66 48.09 73.37
CA THR A 581 39.76 46.74 72.81
C THR A 581 39.53 45.66 73.89
N GLY A 582 38.64 44.71 73.61
CA GLY A 582 38.25 43.62 74.50
C GLY A 582 37.24 43.97 75.60
N LYS A 583 36.82 45.23 75.73
CA LYS A 583 35.89 45.65 76.79
C LYS A 583 34.42 45.44 76.40
N ASN A 584 33.62 45.10 77.40
CA ASN A 584 32.16 45.09 77.33
C ASN A 584 31.63 46.51 77.05
N LEU A 585 30.78 46.62 76.03
CA LEU A 585 30.13 47.87 75.67
C LEU A 585 28.91 48.13 76.56
N PRO A 586 28.66 49.40 76.95
CA PRO A 586 27.51 49.75 77.78
C PRO A 586 26.18 49.54 77.05
N THR A 587 25.09 49.37 77.82
CA THR A 587 23.71 49.35 77.29
C THR A 587 23.44 50.63 76.50
N GLY A 588 22.94 50.48 75.28
CA GLY A 588 22.67 51.62 74.41
C GLY A 588 22.48 51.25 72.93
N THR A 589 22.13 52.26 72.14
CA THR A 589 21.98 52.13 70.69
C THR A 589 23.32 52.27 69.98
N TYR A 590 23.60 51.32 69.12
CA TYR A 590 24.74 51.27 68.22
C TYR A 590 24.27 51.29 66.77
N TYR A 591 25.14 51.71 65.86
CA TYR A 591 24.84 51.78 64.44
C TYR A 591 25.70 50.78 63.68
N TYR A 592 25.13 50.06 62.72
CA TYR A 592 25.87 49.10 61.91
C TYR A 592 25.98 49.56 60.46
N ILE A 593 27.10 49.18 59.83
CA ILE A 593 27.27 49.13 58.38
C ILE A 593 27.62 47.67 58.06
N LEU A 594 26.77 47.01 57.28
CA LEU A 594 26.91 45.62 56.89
C LEU A 594 27.09 45.54 55.37
N ASN A 595 28.28 45.11 54.96
CA ASN A 595 28.59 44.79 53.58
C ASN A 595 28.46 43.27 53.39
N LEU A 596 27.48 42.84 52.61
CA LEU A 596 27.29 41.41 52.30
C LEU A 596 28.33 40.88 51.31
N ASN A 597 29.05 41.78 50.63
CA ASN A 597 30.03 41.46 49.58
C ASN A 597 29.46 40.59 48.45
N ASP A 598 28.17 40.75 48.18
CA ASP A 598 27.43 40.15 47.07
C ASP A 598 27.06 41.25 46.07
N SER A 599 27.25 40.98 44.78
CA SER A 599 26.99 41.94 43.69
C SER A 599 25.52 42.38 43.58
N GLN A 600 24.58 41.57 44.08
CA GLN A 600 23.14 41.83 44.04
C GLN A 600 22.68 42.76 45.17
N TYR A 601 23.50 42.94 46.22
CA TYR A 601 23.12 43.66 47.43
C TYR A 601 23.93 44.93 47.65
N LYS A 602 23.22 46.02 48.01
CA LYS A 602 23.85 47.24 48.51
C LYS A 602 24.21 47.10 49.99
N THR A 603 25.16 47.91 50.45
CA THR A 603 25.49 48.05 51.87
C THR A 603 24.24 48.34 52.71
N LEU A 604 24.00 47.51 53.72
CA LEU A 604 22.91 47.66 54.66
C LEU A 604 23.38 48.52 55.85
N THR A 605 22.56 49.49 56.26
CA THR A 605 22.86 50.33 57.43
C THR A 605 21.64 50.42 58.34
N GLY A 606 21.89 50.61 59.64
CA GLY A 606 20.81 50.69 60.61
C GLY A 606 21.34 50.83 62.03
N TRP A 607 20.46 50.53 62.99
CA TRP A 607 20.79 50.58 64.40
C TRP A 607 20.40 49.27 65.08
N VAL A 608 21.08 48.98 66.19
CA VAL A 608 20.81 47.85 67.07
C VAL A 608 20.96 48.30 68.52
N TYR A 609 20.04 47.88 69.37
CA TYR A 609 20.08 48.16 70.80
C TYR A 609 20.73 46.99 71.54
N LEU A 610 21.82 47.28 72.25
CA LEU A 610 22.49 46.34 73.13
C LEU A 610 21.90 46.53 74.54
N ASN A 611 21.33 45.48 75.12
CA ASN A 611 20.77 45.51 76.48
C ASN A 611 21.36 44.40 77.36
N ARG A 612 22.15 44.76 78.37
CA ARG A 612 22.75 43.80 79.31
C ARG A 612 21.91 43.59 80.56
#